data_AF-B4MZ29-F1
#
_entry.id   AF-B4MZ29-F1
#
_cell.length_a   1.000
_cell.length_b   1.000
_cell.length_c   1.000
_cell.angle_alpha   90.00
_cell.angle_beta   90.00
_cell.angle_gamma   90.00
#
_symmetry.space_group_name_H-M   'P 1'
#
loop_
_entity.id
_entity.type
_entity.pdbx_description
1 polymer ?
#
loop_
_entity_poly.entity_id
_entity_poly.type
_entity_poly.pdbx_seq_one_letter_code
_entity_poly.pdbx_strand_id
1 'polypeptide(L)'
;MSKRKADGADIEMAAPAGKTVPDDFAISLETPAEDYKKLMETHVQIDEIVDDKVTEQNFDRIGQSARDVIWKLLFNSSQNTTEAQSKAEELLDKYKSDACFYAPWPYNEWIIKLRDEVLKENLLEFWKDSIVKKQLGPCWSGDSDLFDADDLPPTEFYAKAGCVAPFADSLGRSSSATAANAEDFVIGLEQPLKDYQKLIETRVQMDEIVDDAITQGNFERIGQAARDVVWKLLFDTEENKPEAQSKAEELLEEYRTDACFYAPWPYNEWIVKLRDELLKENLLDFWKDSIVKKQMGPCWSRDSDLFDADDTPPVEFYAKAGCVAPFAASLRVRGEVHDEEGHENAEDEEMANEEDNLAASTGNFEVAISKETPLADYRDLMKRFVLTKIIVPDDIHESNVNKIAKGTQEIIWQLLFENPNPSQEDMDTISELLQEYRSDASFYGPWSYNEWIVKLRDELLNKELIQFWREKIVEYELGPICNRDSDFFDDDDPLPLEYYNKAGCKAPFDPSAANDLN
;
A
#
# COMPACT_ATOMS: atom_id res chain seq x y z
N MET A 1 4.92 -73.98 -35.49
CA MET A 1 5.59 -73.52 -34.26
C MET A 1 7.03 -73.18 -34.60
N SER A 2 7.36 -71.89 -34.64
CA SER A 2 8.70 -71.40 -34.95
C SER A 2 9.08 -70.37 -33.88
N LYS A 3 10.18 -70.58 -33.19
CA LYS A 3 10.91 -69.54 -32.44
C LYS A 3 12.36 -69.62 -32.90
N ARG A 4 12.85 -68.53 -33.51
CA ARG A 4 14.27 -68.21 -33.59
C ARG A 4 14.53 -67.02 -32.68
N LYS A 5 15.61 -67.11 -31.90
CA LYS A 5 16.28 -66.00 -31.24
C LYS A 5 17.10 -65.22 -32.28
N ALA A 6 17.15 -63.90 -32.14
CA ALA A 6 18.18 -63.03 -32.69
C ALA A 6 18.37 -61.86 -31.71
N ASP A 7 19.60 -61.36 -31.70
CA ASP A 7 20.19 -60.40 -30.76
C ASP A 7 19.58 -59.00 -30.87
N GLY A 8 19.61 -58.25 -29.76
CA GLY A 8 19.21 -56.85 -29.69
C GLY A 8 20.29 -56.04 -28.96
N ALA A 9 20.90 -55.12 -29.69
CA ALA A 9 21.97 -54.22 -29.27
C ALA A 9 21.49 -53.12 -28.30
N ASP A 10 22.43 -52.65 -27.49
CA ASP A 10 22.31 -51.54 -26.55
C ASP A 10 21.81 -50.26 -27.24
N ILE A 11 20.70 -49.72 -26.73
CA ILE A 11 20.20 -48.38 -27.06
C ILE A 11 20.68 -47.44 -25.96
N GLU A 12 21.74 -46.71 -26.27
CA GLU A 12 22.18 -45.54 -25.52
C GLU A 12 21.14 -44.43 -25.74
N MET A 13 20.32 -44.14 -24.72
CA MET A 13 19.34 -43.07 -24.78
C MET A 13 20.05 -41.72 -24.70
N ALA A 14 20.30 -41.13 -25.86
CA ALA A 14 20.64 -39.72 -25.98
C ALA A 14 19.50 -38.88 -25.38
N ALA A 15 19.84 -38.07 -24.37
CA ALA A 15 18.96 -37.04 -23.86
C ALA A 15 18.51 -36.13 -25.01
N PRO A 16 17.21 -35.81 -25.15
CA PRO A 16 16.76 -34.90 -26.17
C PRO A 16 17.36 -33.52 -25.88
N ALA A 17 18.21 -33.05 -26.79
CA ALA A 17 18.60 -31.67 -26.88
C ALA A 17 17.32 -30.83 -26.89
N GLY A 18 17.07 -30.11 -25.80
CA GLY A 18 16.01 -29.12 -25.72
C GLY A 18 16.25 -28.13 -26.85
N LYS A 19 15.48 -28.25 -27.93
CA LYS A 19 15.30 -27.17 -28.88
C LYS A 19 14.59 -26.09 -28.09
N THR A 20 15.33 -25.08 -27.65
CA THR A 20 14.74 -23.80 -27.24
C THR A 20 13.84 -23.35 -28.39
N VAL A 21 12.54 -23.26 -28.10
CA VAL A 21 11.60 -22.56 -28.97
C VAL A 21 12.19 -21.17 -29.23
N PRO A 22 12.30 -20.70 -30.48
CA PRO A 22 12.77 -19.35 -30.75
C PRO A 22 11.90 -18.38 -29.94
N ASP A 23 12.53 -17.51 -29.16
CA ASP A 23 11.81 -16.47 -28.44
C ASP A 23 11.28 -15.49 -29.50
N ASP A 24 9.98 -15.54 -29.78
CA ASP A 24 9.35 -14.85 -30.94
C ASP A 24 9.53 -13.31 -30.92
N PHE A 25 10.04 -12.74 -29.83
CA PHE A 25 10.27 -11.30 -29.64
C PHE A 25 11.74 -10.95 -29.35
N ALA A 26 12.69 -11.79 -29.78
CA ALA A 26 14.10 -11.56 -29.56
C ALA A 26 14.66 -10.38 -30.39
N ILE A 27 15.40 -9.49 -29.73
CA ILE A 27 16.16 -8.39 -30.34
C ILE A 27 17.65 -8.73 -30.21
N SER A 28 18.40 -8.69 -31.32
CA SER A 28 19.83 -9.01 -31.30
C SER A 28 20.69 -7.84 -30.81
N LEU A 29 21.94 -8.13 -30.39
CA LEU A 29 22.94 -7.11 -30.10
C LEU A 29 23.63 -6.57 -31.38
N GLU A 30 23.40 -7.22 -32.53
CA GLU A 30 24.06 -6.91 -33.80
C GLU A 30 23.36 -5.74 -34.51
N THR A 31 22.05 -5.87 -34.70
CA THR A 31 21.15 -4.92 -35.39
C THR A 31 19.89 -4.60 -34.55
N PRO A 32 20.05 -4.15 -33.29
CA PRO A 32 18.96 -4.06 -32.32
C PRO A 32 17.78 -3.19 -32.79
N ALA A 33 18.07 -2.03 -33.38
CA ALA A 33 17.06 -1.09 -33.85
C ALA A 33 16.26 -1.63 -35.06
N GLU A 34 16.90 -2.43 -35.92
CA GLU A 34 16.23 -3.05 -37.08
C GLU A 34 15.34 -4.21 -36.64
N ASP A 35 15.81 -5.04 -35.71
CA ASP A 35 15.05 -6.16 -35.15
C ASP A 35 13.82 -5.65 -34.40
N TYR A 36 13.98 -4.64 -33.54
CA TYR A 36 12.89 -3.99 -32.83
C TYR A 36 11.83 -3.45 -33.79
N LYS A 37 12.27 -2.71 -34.82
CA LYS A 37 11.37 -2.14 -35.82
C LYS A 37 10.56 -3.23 -36.54
N LYS A 38 11.23 -4.32 -36.92
CA LYS A 38 10.57 -5.45 -37.57
C LYS A 38 9.51 -6.08 -36.67
N LEU A 39 9.79 -6.25 -35.37
CA LEU A 39 8.82 -6.79 -34.42
C LEU A 39 7.60 -5.87 -34.25
N MET A 40 7.82 -4.55 -34.17
CA MET A 40 6.73 -3.57 -34.13
C MET A 40 5.84 -3.65 -35.38
N GLU A 41 6.45 -3.69 -36.57
CA GLU A 41 5.73 -3.81 -37.85
C GLU A 41 4.96 -5.13 -37.98
N THR A 42 5.43 -6.24 -37.39
CA THR A 42 4.80 -7.56 -37.56
C THR A 42 3.84 -7.97 -36.45
N HIS A 43 3.93 -7.38 -35.26
CA HIS A 43 3.16 -7.83 -34.08
C HIS A 43 2.31 -6.75 -33.40
N VAL A 44 2.56 -5.47 -33.68
CA VAL A 44 1.85 -4.35 -33.03
C VAL A 44 1.15 -3.48 -34.07
N GLN A 45 1.87 -3.05 -35.11
CA GLN A 45 1.39 -2.16 -36.17
C GLN A 45 0.76 -2.97 -37.32
N ILE A 46 -0.18 -3.85 -36.98
CA ILE A 46 -0.85 -4.72 -37.95
C ILE A 46 -2.17 -4.08 -38.40
N ASP A 47 -2.41 -4.09 -39.71
CA ASP A 47 -3.63 -3.52 -40.32
C ASP A 47 -4.87 -4.44 -40.16
N GLU A 48 -4.73 -5.58 -39.48
CA GLU A 48 -5.81 -6.52 -39.19
C GLU A 48 -6.48 -6.21 -37.85
N ILE A 49 -7.78 -6.47 -37.74
CA ILE A 49 -8.51 -6.29 -36.47
C ILE A 49 -8.03 -7.37 -35.50
N VAL A 50 -7.21 -6.96 -34.55
CA VAL A 50 -6.72 -7.78 -33.45
C VAL A 50 -7.21 -7.18 -32.14
N ASP A 51 -7.44 -8.06 -31.16
CA ASP A 51 -7.85 -7.67 -29.81
C ASP A 51 -6.80 -6.73 -29.19
N ASP A 52 -7.24 -5.59 -28.66
CA ASP A 52 -6.37 -4.59 -28.05
C ASP A 52 -5.45 -5.19 -26.98
N LYS A 53 -5.94 -6.17 -26.21
CA LYS A 53 -5.16 -6.87 -25.19
C LYS A 53 -4.00 -7.68 -25.78
N VAL A 54 -4.17 -8.21 -26.99
CA VAL A 54 -3.09 -8.94 -27.69
C VAL A 54 -2.03 -7.96 -28.20
N THR A 55 -2.46 -6.81 -28.72
CA THR A 55 -1.57 -5.74 -29.18
C THR A 55 -0.73 -5.19 -28.02
N GLU A 56 -1.39 -4.93 -26.88
CA GLU A 56 -0.74 -4.49 -25.63
C GLU A 56 0.29 -5.51 -25.14
N GLN A 57 -0.09 -6.79 -25.02
CA GLN A 57 0.82 -7.86 -24.61
C GLN A 57 2.01 -8.02 -25.56
N ASN A 58 1.81 -7.87 -26.86
CA ASN A 58 2.90 -7.92 -27.83
C ASN A 58 3.86 -6.73 -27.65
N PHE A 59 3.31 -5.52 -27.49
CA PHE A 59 4.12 -4.33 -27.23
C PHE A 59 4.95 -4.47 -25.95
N ASP A 60 4.35 -4.96 -24.86
CA ASP A 60 5.02 -5.16 -23.58
C ASP A 60 6.20 -6.13 -23.69
N ARG A 61 6.02 -7.24 -24.42
CA ARG A 61 7.09 -8.23 -24.64
C ARG A 61 8.23 -7.66 -25.48
N ILE A 62 7.92 -6.91 -26.54
CA ILE A 62 8.93 -6.22 -27.36
C ILE A 62 9.66 -5.17 -26.53
N GLY A 63 8.93 -4.38 -25.74
CA GLY A 63 9.48 -3.37 -24.84
C GLY A 63 10.43 -3.98 -23.81
N GLN A 64 10.07 -5.11 -23.19
CA GLN A 64 10.96 -5.83 -22.28
C GLN A 64 12.25 -6.29 -22.97
N SER A 65 12.16 -6.89 -24.17
CA SER A 65 13.34 -7.26 -24.96
C SER A 65 14.21 -6.06 -25.31
N ALA A 66 13.61 -4.91 -25.64
CA ALA A 66 14.35 -3.68 -25.98
C ALA A 66 15.12 -3.16 -24.77
N ARG A 67 14.47 -3.07 -23.60
CA ARG A 67 15.09 -2.66 -22.34
C ARG A 67 16.27 -3.55 -21.97
N ASP A 68 16.11 -4.87 -22.08
CA ASP A 68 17.16 -5.83 -21.77
C ASP A 68 18.37 -5.71 -22.71
N VAL A 69 18.13 -5.46 -24.00
CA VAL A 69 19.19 -5.27 -24.99
C VAL A 69 19.92 -3.95 -24.77
N ILE A 70 19.20 -2.85 -24.49
CA ILE A 70 19.80 -1.56 -24.15
C ILE A 70 20.70 -1.72 -22.92
N TRP A 71 20.22 -2.39 -21.87
CA TRP A 71 21.00 -2.65 -20.67
C TRP A 71 22.27 -3.46 -20.96
N LYS A 72 22.15 -4.52 -21.77
CA LYS A 72 23.30 -5.36 -22.16
C LYS A 72 24.34 -4.59 -22.97
N LEU A 73 23.90 -3.74 -23.90
CA LEU A 73 24.82 -2.93 -24.71
C LEU A 73 25.64 -1.97 -23.85
N LEU A 74 24.99 -1.32 -22.88
CA LEU A 74 25.63 -0.31 -22.02
C LEU A 74 26.50 -0.90 -20.91
N PHE A 75 26.09 -2.03 -20.32
CA PHE A 75 26.69 -2.52 -19.06
C PHE A 75 27.34 -3.90 -19.13
N ASN A 76 26.96 -4.76 -20.10
CA ASN A 76 27.46 -6.14 -20.16
C ASN A 76 28.59 -6.35 -21.19
N SER A 77 28.86 -5.37 -22.04
CA SER A 77 29.98 -5.46 -22.98
C SER A 77 31.29 -5.16 -22.24
N SER A 78 32.23 -6.11 -22.26
CA SER A 78 33.57 -5.99 -21.63
C SER A 78 34.42 -4.82 -22.17
N GLN A 79 33.90 -4.09 -23.16
CA GLN A 79 34.26 -2.73 -23.48
C GLN A 79 32.96 -1.98 -23.80
N ASN A 80 32.59 -1.02 -22.97
CA ASN A 80 31.58 -0.04 -23.30
C ASN A 80 32.10 0.80 -24.49
N THR A 81 31.90 0.30 -25.70
CA THR A 81 32.39 0.93 -26.93
C THR A 81 31.42 2.00 -27.39
N THR A 82 31.95 3.00 -28.10
CA THR A 82 31.13 4.01 -28.79
C THR A 82 30.10 3.37 -29.74
N GLU A 83 30.43 2.22 -30.33
CA GLU A 83 29.49 1.47 -31.18
C GLU A 83 28.33 0.89 -30.36
N ALA A 84 28.60 0.27 -29.21
CA ALA A 84 27.55 -0.27 -28.35
C ALA A 84 26.64 0.83 -27.79
N GLN A 85 27.21 1.97 -27.38
CA GLN A 85 26.44 3.14 -26.96
C GLN A 85 25.58 3.68 -28.09
N SER A 86 26.12 3.80 -29.31
CA SER A 86 25.36 4.27 -30.47
C SER A 86 24.18 3.34 -30.80
N LYS A 87 24.36 2.02 -30.69
CA LYS A 87 23.28 1.04 -30.88
C LYS A 87 22.23 1.13 -29.78
N ALA A 88 22.66 1.31 -28.52
CA ALA A 88 21.75 1.48 -27.39
C ALA A 88 20.93 2.75 -27.51
N GLU A 89 21.57 3.85 -27.92
CA GLU A 89 20.93 5.14 -28.18
C GLU A 89 19.88 5.04 -29.30
N GLU A 90 20.22 4.41 -30.43
CA GLU A 90 19.30 4.24 -31.55
C GLU A 90 18.09 3.38 -31.17
N LEU A 91 18.30 2.28 -30.43
CA LEU A 91 17.21 1.44 -29.95
C LEU A 91 16.35 2.18 -28.91
N LEU A 92 16.97 2.93 -28.00
CA LEU A 92 16.27 3.71 -26.97
C LEU A 92 15.38 4.79 -27.58
N ASP A 93 15.86 5.49 -28.61
CA ASP A 93 15.11 6.52 -29.34
C ASP A 93 13.83 5.94 -29.98
N LYS A 94 13.97 4.81 -30.70
CA LYS A 94 12.83 4.11 -31.31
C LYS A 94 11.84 3.60 -30.25
N TYR A 95 12.35 2.91 -29.25
CA TYR A 95 11.52 2.34 -28.19
C TYR A 95 10.78 3.44 -27.43
N LYS A 96 11.44 4.55 -27.08
CA LYS A 96 10.76 5.69 -26.46
C LYS A 96 9.65 6.22 -27.34
N SER A 97 9.92 6.45 -28.63
CA SER A 97 8.93 7.02 -29.55
C SER A 97 7.65 6.18 -29.61
N ASP A 98 7.77 4.85 -29.59
CA ASP A 98 6.60 3.97 -29.57
C ASP A 98 5.98 3.87 -28.17
N ALA A 99 6.78 3.85 -27.11
CA ALA A 99 6.30 3.83 -25.73
C ALA A 99 5.43 5.05 -25.41
N CYS A 100 5.80 6.23 -25.91
CA CYS A 100 5.01 7.45 -25.78
C CYS A 100 3.61 7.35 -26.43
N PHE A 101 3.38 6.37 -27.30
CA PHE A 101 2.06 6.12 -27.90
C PHE A 101 1.34 4.91 -27.27
N TYR A 102 2.06 3.79 -27.07
CA TYR A 102 1.44 2.53 -26.66
C TYR A 102 1.39 2.32 -25.14
N ALA A 103 2.50 2.57 -24.43
CA ALA A 103 2.57 2.35 -22.99
C ALA A 103 3.74 3.16 -22.37
N PRO A 104 3.50 4.43 -21.98
CA PRO A 104 4.56 5.30 -21.47
C PRO A 104 4.98 4.94 -20.04
N TRP A 105 4.10 4.34 -19.24
CA TRP A 105 4.36 4.06 -17.81
C TRP A 105 5.53 3.10 -17.58
N PRO A 106 5.59 1.90 -18.23
CA PRO A 106 6.73 1.00 -18.06
C PRO A 106 8.06 1.61 -18.52
N TYR A 107 8.01 2.50 -19.52
CA TYR A 107 9.19 3.24 -19.98
C TYR A 107 9.63 4.28 -18.94
N ASN A 108 8.70 5.09 -18.43
CA ASN A 108 8.95 6.16 -17.47
C ASN A 108 9.55 5.63 -16.16
N GLU A 109 9.10 4.48 -15.66
CA GLU A 109 9.70 3.85 -14.49
C GLU A 109 11.10 3.30 -14.78
N TRP A 110 11.27 2.62 -15.91
CA TRP A 110 12.54 1.98 -16.25
C TRP A 110 13.64 2.99 -16.59
N ILE A 111 13.32 4.10 -17.27
CA ILE A 111 14.30 5.08 -17.70
C ILE A 111 14.99 5.77 -16.50
N ILE A 112 14.32 5.83 -15.34
CA ILE A 112 14.90 6.28 -14.07
C ILE A 112 16.00 5.32 -13.60
N LYS A 113 15.74 4.01 -13.64
CA LYS A 113 16.73 2.97 -13.31
C LYS A 113 17.92 3.02 -14.26
N LEU A 114 17.66 3.22 -15.56
CA LEU A 114 18.71 3.39 -16.57
C LEU A 114 19.58 4.62 -16.27
N ARG A 115 18.97 5.78 -15.98
CA ARG A 115 19.69 7.00 -15.59
C ARG A 115 20.62 6.75 -14.42
N ASP A 116 20.09 6.17 -13.35
CA ASP A 116 20.85 5.99 -12.10
C ASP A 116 22.06 5.08 -12.31
N GLU A 117 21.91 4.01 -13.10
CA GLU A 117 23.03 3.13 -13.45
C GLU A 117 24.02 3.79 -14.42
N VAL A 118 23.55 4.56 -15.42
CA VAL A 118 24.42 5.36 -16.32
C VAL A 118 25.29 6.34 -15.53
N LEU A 119 24.71 7.02 -14.53
CA LEU A 119 25.42 7.97 -13.67
C LEU A 119 26.39 7.25 -12.72
N LYS A 120 25.98 6.12 -12.16
CA LYS A 120 26.81 5.29 -11.27
C LYS A 120 28.03 4.71 -11.98
N GLU A 121 27.86 4.23 -13.20
CA GLU A 121 28.96 3.73 -14.06
C GLU A 121 29.74 4.87 -14.76
N ASN A 122 29.46 6.12 -14.39
CA ASN A 122 30.13 7.33 -14.87
C ASN A 122 30.12 7.50 -16.40
N LEU A 123 29.02 7.08 -17.05
CA LEU A 123 28.80 7.20 -18.50
C LEU A 123 28.28 8.59 -18.87
N LEU A 124 29.03 9.62 -18.49
CA LEU A 124 28.59 11.02 -18.56
C LEU A 124 28.41 11.54 -19.99
N GLU A 125 29.16 11.03 -20.96
CA GLU A 125 28.98 11.39 -22.37
C GLU A 125 27.63 10.87 -22.89
N PHE A 126 27.31 9.61 -22.62
CA PHE A 126 26.01 9.02 -22.96
C PHE A 126 24.86 9.76 -22.26
N TRP A 127 25.01 10.09 -20.97
CA TRP A 127 24.03 10.92 -20.26
C TRP A 127 23.79 12.26 -20.95
N LYS A 128 24.85 12.99 -21.28
CA LYS A 128 24.77 14.34 -21.83
C LYS A 128 24.31 14.37 -23.29
N ASP A 129 24.97 13.59 -24.14
CA ASP A 129 24.82 13.69 -25.59
C ASP A 129 23.69 12.81 -26.14
N SER A 130 23.36 11.72 -25.45
CA SER A 130 22.26 10.83 -25.85
C SER A 130 21.01 11.09 -25.04
N ILE A 131 21.04 10.92 -23.71
CA ILE A 131 19.80 11.02 -22.91
C ILE A 131 19.31 12.47 -22.81
N VAL A 132 20.13 13.38 -22.31
CA VAL A 132 19.73 14.78 -22.08
C VAL A 132 19.47 15.48 -23.40
N LYS A 133 20.47 15.53 -24.30
CA LYS A 133 20.39 16.31 -25.53
C LYS A 133 19.31 15.84 -26.49
N LYS A 134 19.04 14.53 -26.60
CA LYS A 134 17.95 13.98 -27.42
C LYS A 134 16.65 13.82 -26.65
N GLN A 135 16.59 14.27 -25.40
CA GLN A 135 15.40 14.22 -24.56
C GLN A 135 14.85 12.79 -24.39
N LEU A 136 15.72 11.78 -24.24
CA LEU A 136 15.34 10.37 -24.04
C LEU A 136 15.02 10.04 -22.58
N GLY A 137 14.52 11.01 -21.81
CA GLY A 137 13.93 10.81 -20.49
C GLY A 137 12.46 10.44 -20.57
N PRO A 138 11.69 10.55 -19.47
CA PRO A 138 10.28 10.18 -19.44
C PRO A 138 9.45 10.80 -20.57
N CYS A 139 8.50 10.04 -21.12
CA CYS A 139 7.44 10.55 -21.97
C CYS A 139 6.57 11.52 -21.17
N TRP A 140 6.14 12.59 -21.81
CA TRP A 140 5.31 13.66 -21.25
C TRP A 140 4.60 14.40 -22.39
N SER A 141 3.87 15.48 -22.10
CA SER A 141 3.09 16.20 -23.12
C SER A 141 3.91 16.86 -24.23
N GLY A 142 5.24 16.90 -24.09
CA GLY A 142 6.14 17.31 -25.16
C GLY A 142 6.27 16.29 -26.30
N ASP A 143 5.95 15.01 -26.06
CA ASP A 143 6.18 13.91 -27.00
C ASP A 143 5.12 12.79 -26.99
N SER A 144 4.08 12.90 -26.18
CA SER A 144 2.99 11.93 -26.07
C SER A 144 1.65 12.64 -25.96
N ASP A 145 0.61 12.08 -26.59
CA ASP A 145 -0.79 12.53 -26.51
C ASP A 145 -1.55 11.93 -25.33
N LEU A 146 -0.93 11.01 -24.59
CA LEU A 146 -1.43 10.48 -23.32
C LEU A 146 -1.21 11.44 -22.15
N PHE A 147 -0.49 12.54 -22.40
CA PHE A 147 -0.20 13.61 -21.44
C PHE A 147 -0.58 14.96 -22.06
N ASP A 148 -0.93 15.92 -21.23
CA ASP A 148 -1.29 17.26 -21.65
C ASP A 148 -0.48 18.36 -20.95
N ALA A 149 -0.83 19.62 -21.23
CA ALA A 149 -0.06 20.75 -20.73
C ALA A 149 -0.11 20.89 -19.19
N ASP A 150 -1.02 20.19 -18.52
CA ASP A 150 -1.22 20.23 -17.09
C ASP A 150 -0.37 19.16 -16.37
N ASP A 151 0.12 18.15 -17.10
CA ASP A 151 1.10 17.19 -16.60
C ASP A 151 2.48 17.80 -16.33
N LEU A 152 3.09 17.40 -15.21
CA LEU A 152 4.39 17.94 -14.82
C LEU A 152 5.48 17.52 -15.82
N PRO A 153 6.20 18.48 -16.43
CA PRO A 153 7.31 18.15 -17.30
C PRO A 153 8.43 17.50 -16.48
N PRO A 154 9.13 16.46 -17.00
CA PRO A 154 10.10 15.66 -16.25
C PRO A 154 11.45 16.39 -16.10
N THR A 155 11.42 17.64 -15.66
CA THR A 155 12.60 18.51 -15.54
C THR A 155 13.61 17.98 -14.51
N GLU A 156 13.13 17.42 -13.40
CA GLU A 156 13.95 16.83 -12.35
C GLU A 156 14.74 15.61 -12.81
N PHE A 157 14.21 14.85 -13.76
CA PHE A 157 14.91 13.71 -14.34
C PHE A 157 16.25 14.14 -14.95
N TYR A 158 16.26 15.27 -15.66
CA TYR A 158 17.45 15.79 -16.35
C TYR A 158 18.38 16.59 -15.44
N ALA A 159 17.94 16.97 -14.23
CA ALA A 159 18.68 17.80 -13.28
C ALA A 159 19.78 17.02 -12.52
N LYS A 160 20.63 16.28 -13.26
CA LYS A 160 21.70 15.44 -12.73
C LYS A 160 23.02 15.69 -13.48
N ALA A 161 24.14 15.49 -12.78
CA ALA A 161 25.50 15.68 -13.32
C ALA A 161 25.76 17.05 -13.98
N GLY A 162 25.13 18.11 -13.44
CA GLY A 162 25.22 19.48 -13.95
C GLY A 162 24.45 19.75 -15.23
N CYS A 163 23.58 18.82 -15.66
CA CYS A 163 22.67 19.00 -16.77
C CYS A 163 21.35 19.62 -16.31
N VAL A 164 20.59 20.13 -17.28
CA VAL A 164 19.21 20.61 -17.13
C VAL A 164 18.39 20.09 -18.31
N ALA A 165 17.07 20.02 -18.16
CA ALA A 165 16.19 19.63 -19.25
C ALA A 165 16.33 20.61 -20.43
N PRO A 166 16.52 20.14 -21.69
CA PRO A 166 16.65 21.03 -22.84
C PRO A 166 15.44 21.94 -23.07
N PHE A 167 14.27 21.53 -22.59
CA PHE A 167 13.00 22.26 -22.70
C PHE A 167 12.70 23.16 -21.49
N ALA A 168 13.59 23.25 -20.49
CA ALA A 168 13.38 24.09 -19.31
C ALA A 168 13.17 25.58 -19.67
N ASP A 169 13.94 26.09 -20.63
CA ASP A 169 13.84 27.49 -21.07
C ASP A 169 12.53 27.79 -21.83
N SER A 170 11.99 26.80 -22.56
CA SER A 170 10.70 26.94 -23.26
C SER A 170 9.52 26.94 -22.30
N LEU A 171 9.59 26.18 -21.20
CA LEU A 171 8.60 26.22 -20.13
C LEU A 171 8.55 27.60 -19.44
N GLY A 172 9.71 28.27 -19.34
CA GLY A 172 9.84 29.61 -18.74
C GLY A 172 9.31 30.79 -19.56
N ARG A 173 8.85 30.61 -20.81
CA ARG A 173 8.24 31.69 -21.63
C ARG A 173 6.72 31.65 -21.72
N SER A 174 6.09 30.52 -21.35
CA SER A 174 4.62 30.42 -21.24
C SER A 174 4.12 30.59 -19.81
N SER A 175 5.00 30.77 -18.84
CA SER A 175 4.66 30.86 -17.42
C SER A 175 5.23 32.14 -16.80
N SER A 176 4.46 33.22 -16.81
CA SER A 176 4.69 34.36 -15.90
C SER A 176 4.31 34.03 -14.44
N ALA A 177 4.55 32.79 -14.01
CA ALA A 177 4.12 32.26 -12.72
C ALA A 177 5.21 31.49 -11.96
N THR A 178 6.33 31.13 -12.59
CA THR A 178 7.26 30.14 -12.02
C THR A 178 8.46 30.72 -11.25
N ALA A 179 8.53 32.05 -11.06
CA ALA A 179 9.48 32.64 -10.12
C ALA A 179 8.91 32.86 -8.71
N ALA A 180 7.65 32.43 -8.44
CA ALA A 180 6.98 32.62 -7.15
C ALA A 180 6.83 31.34 -6.30
N ASN A 181 7.01 30.12 -6.84
CA ASN A 181 6.45 28.90 -6.22
C ASN A 181 7.45 27.96 -5.50
N ALA A 182 8.65 28.42 -5.14
CA ALA A 182 9.53 27.65 -4.24
C ALA A 182 9.18 27.85 -2.75
N GLU A 183 8.29 28.79 -2.42
CA GLU A 183 7.84 29.09 -1.05
C GLU A 183 6.48 28.44 -0.68
N ASP A 184 5.89 27.63 -1.56
CA ASP A 184 4.44 27.37 -1.54
C ASP A 184 3.97 26.12 -0.76
N PHE A 185 4.89 25.22 -0.38
CA PHE A 185 4.60 23.96 0.37
C PHE A 185 5.56 23.79 1.55
N VAL A 186 5.68 24.81 2.39
CA VAL A 186 6.62 24.83 3.50
C VAL A 186 5.93 24.38 4.78
N ILE A 187 6.49 23.34 5.42
CA ILE A 187 6.13 22.91 6.77
C ILE A 187 7.26 23.33 7.71
N GLY A 188 6.95 24.17 8.71
CA GLY A 188 7.91 24.66 9.68
C GLY A 188 8.21 23.65 10.79
N LEU A 189 9.33 23.83 11.49
CA LEU A 189 9.69 23.02 12.67
C LEU A 189 8.97 23.47 13.96
N GLU A 190 8.33 24.65 13.95
CA GLU A 190 7.70 25.22 15.14
C GLU A 190 6.32 24.59 15.41
N GLN A 191 5.45 24.55 14.39
CA GLN A 191 4.10 23.97 14.43
C GLN A 191 3.83 23.07 13.20
N PRO A 192 4.61 22.00 13.03
CA PRO A 192 4.63 21.19 11.81
C PRO A 192 3.27 20.60 11.43
N LEU A 193 2.54 20.02 12.40
CA LEU A 193 1.22 19.44 12.15
C LEU A 193 0.23 20.48 11.61
N LYS A 194 0.21 21.68 12.21
CA LYS A 194 -0.70 22.75 11.80
C LYS A 194 -0.38 23.28 10.40
N ASP A 195 0.91 23.42 10.08
CA ASP A 195 1.34 23.85 8.75
C ASP A 195 0.96 22.79 7.70
N TYR A 196 1.12 21.50 8.03
CA TYR A 196 0.70 20.38 7.19
C TYR A 196 -0.81 20.36 6.94
N GLN A 197 -1.63 20.37 8.00
CA GLN A 197 -3.09 20.35 7.90
C GLN A 197 -3.62 21.50 7.05
N LYS A 198 -3.06 22.71 7.25
CA LYS A 198 -3.42 23.87 6.43
C LYS A 198 -3.11 23.65 4.95
N LEU A 199 -2.00 22.99 4.62
CA LEU A 199 -1.68 22.67 3.22
C LEU A 199 -2.64 21.64 2.65
N ILE A 200 -3.02 20.60 3.42
CA ILE A 200 -4.02 19.61 3.01
C ILE A 200 -5.37 20.29 2.76
N GLU A 201 -5.88 21.06 3.72
CA GLU A 201 -7.15 21.80 3.59
C GLU A 201 -7.16 22.74 2.38
N THR A 202 -6.06 23.48 2.15
CA THR A 202 -6.07 24.55 1.13
C THR A 202 -5.63 24.10 -0.26
N ARG A 203 -5.01 22.91 -0.40
CA ARG A 203 -4.41 22.45 -1.67
C ARG A 203 -4.85 21.05 -2.08
N VAL A 204 -5.44 20.25 -1.19
CA VAL A 204 -5.86 18.86 -1.48
C VAL A 204 -7.37 18.75 -1.30
N GLN A 205 -7.92 19.19 -0.17
CA GLN A 205 -9.36 19.15 0.14
C GLN A 205 -10.08 20.41 -0.36
N MET A 206 -9.94 20.72 -1.66
CA MET A 206 -10.61 21.89 -2.24
C MET A 206 -12.06 21.56 -2.62
N ASP A 207 -13.02 22.36 -2.16
CA ASP A 207 -14.45 22.25 -2.53
C ASP A 207 -14.73 22.60 -4.01
N GLU A 208 -13.75 23.15 -4.72
CA GLU A 208 -13.84 23.44 -6.15
C GLU A 208 -13.52 22.17 -6.96
N ILE A 209 -14.15 21.99 -8.12
CA ILE A 209 -13.84 20.84 -9.00
C ILE A 209 -12.42 21.05 -9.54
N VAL A 210 -11.45 20.42 -8.88
CA VAL A 210 -10.03 20.39 -9.24
C VAL A 210 -9.74 19.01 -9.81
N ASP A 211 -8.88 18.95 -10.83
CA ASP A 211 -8.44 17.68 -11.43
C ASP A 211 -7.76 16.80 -10.37
N ASP A 212 -8.08 15.51 -10.37
CA ASP A 212 -7.49 14.52 -9.46
C ASP A 212 -5.95 14.51 -9.57
N ALA A 213 -5.38 14.78 -10.74
CA ALA A 213 -3.94 14.87 -10.94
C ALA A 213 -3.29 16.06 -10.20
N ILE A 214 -4.00 17.20 -10.08
CA ILE A 214 -3.54 18.36 -9.31
C ILE A 214 -3.63 18.06 -7.82
N THR A 215 -4.72 17.44 -7.38
CA THR A 215 -4.90 17.00 -5.99
C THR A 215 -3.80 16.02 -5.58
N GLN A 216 -3.52 15.02 -6.43
CA GLN A 216 -2.45 14.05 -6.23
C GLN A 216 -1.07 14.71 -6.22
N GLY A 217 -0.76 15.57 -7.20
CA GLY A 217 0.53 16.27 -7.27
C GLY A 217 0.75 17.23 -6.09
N ASN A 218 -0.30 17.88 -5.59
CA ASN A 218 -0.22 18.69 -4.38
C ASN A 218 0.04 17.81 -3.16
N PHE A 219 -0.68 16.69 -3.02
CA PHE A 219 -0.46 15.75 -1.93
C PHE A 219 0.96 15.18 -1.92
N GLU A 220 1.51 14.79 -3.07
CA GLU A 220 2.88 14.29 -3.17
C GLU A 220 3.93 15.30 -2.68
N ARG A 221 3.76 16.58 -3.03
CA ARG A 221 4.66 17.67 -2.60
C ARG A 221 4.54 17.94 -1.10
N ILE A 222 3.33 17.92 -0.56
CA ILE A 222 3.07 18.07 0.88
C ILE A 222 3.67 16.88 1.63
N GLY A 223 3.44 15.66 1.16
CA GLY A 223 4.00 14.44 1.74
C GLY A 223 5.53 14.44 1.74
N GLN A 224 6.19 14.92 0.67
CA GLN A 224 7.64 15.09 0.67
C GLN A 224 8.12 16.09 1.73
N ALA A 225 7.44 17.24 1.86
CA ALA A 225 7.77 18.24 2.88
C ALA A 225 7.57 17.68 4.30
N ALA A 226 6.50 16.91 4.53
CA ALA A 226 6.23 16.27 5.81
C ALA A 226 7.33 15.27 6.19
N ARG A 227 7.71 14.39 5.26
CA ARG A 227 8.81 13.43 5.44
C ARG A 227 10.13 14.11 5.80
N ASP A 228 10.48 15.20 5.11
CA ASP A 228 11.70 15.95 5.37
C ASP A 228 11.69 16.61 6.76
N VAL A 229 10.55 17.10 7.21
CA VAL A 229 10.37 17.70 8.54
C VAL A 229 10.44 16.64 9.64
N VAL A 230 9.75 15.51 9.47
CA VAL A 230 9.83 14.37 10.41
C VAL A 230 11.29 13.92 10.56
N TRP A 231 12.02 13.80 9.45
CA TRP A 231 13.45 13.44 9.47
C TRP A 231 14.29 14.44 10.28
N LYS A 232 14.12 15.74 10.03
CA LYS A 232 14.86 16.80 10.75
C LYS A 232 14.54 16.83 12.25
N LEU A 233 13.29 16.65 12.62
CA LEU A 233 12.86 16.63 14.02
C LEU A 233 13.47 15.45 14.77
N LEU A 234 13.59 14.29 14.13
CA LEU A 234 14.11 13.08 14.75
C LEU A 234 15.65 13.02 14.80
N PHE A 235 16.32 13.52 13.76
CA PHE A 235 17.76 13.28 13.59
C PHE A 235 18.63 14.55 13.60
N ASP A 236 18.10 15.70 13.18
CA ASP A 236 18.91 16.93 13.05
C ASP A 236 18.76 17.89 14.25
N THR A 237 17.77 17.66 15.11
CA THR A 237 17.43 18.54 16.23
C THR A 237 18.03 18.03 17.55
N GLU A 238 19.13 18.64 17.99
CA GLU A 238 19.84 18.28 19.24
C GLU A 238 19.23 18.92 20.51
N GLU A 239 18.54 20.05 20.37
CA GLU A 239 17.87 20.74 21.49
C GLU A 239 16.41 20.29 21.62
N ASN A 240 15.91 20.10 22.86
CA ASN A 240 14.52 19.71 23.15
C ASN A 240 14.02 18.43 22.44
N LYS A 241 14.89 17.41 22.36
CA LYS A 241 14.61 16.12 21.71
C LYS A 241 13.24 15.49 22.02
N PRO A 242 12.72 15.50 23.27
CA PRO A 242 11.39 14.97 23.56
C PRO A 242 10.25 15.75 22.88
N GLU A 243 10.35 17.09 22.85
CA GLU A 243 9.35 17.94 22.18
C GLU A 243 9.42 17.76 20.66
N ALA A 244 10.63 17.68 20.09
CA ALA A 244 10.82 17.41 18.67
C ALA A 244 10.28 16.02 18.27
N GLN A 245 10.47 15.00 19.11
CA GLN A 245 9.90 13.68 18.91
C GLN A 245 8.36 13.70 18.96
N SER A 246 7.75 14.39 19.93
CA SER A 246 6.30 14.56 19.98
C SER A 246 5.75 15.19 18.69
N LYS A 247 6.38 16.26 18.21
CA LYS A 247 6.01 16.93 16.96
C LYS A 247 6.18 16.04 15.73
N ALA A 248 7.22 15.21 15.71
CA ALA A 248 7.46 14.26 14.63
C ALA A 248 6.42 13.14 14.62
N GLU A 249 6.03 12.65 15.80
CA GLU A 249 4.97 11.65 15.98
C GLU A 249 3.62 12.18 15.50
N GLU A 250 3.21 13.37 15.97
CA GLU A 250 1.96 14.01 15.59
C GLU A 250 1.87 14.24 14.07
N LEU A 251 2.93 14.78 13.45
CA LEU A 251 2.97 14.99 12.01
C LEU A 251 2.97 13.66 11.23
N LEU A 252 3.69 12.65 11.71
CA LEU A 252 3.77 11.35 11.04
C LEU A 252 2.43 10.61 11.09
N GLU A 253 1.73 10.66 12.22
CA GLU A 253 0.42 10.04 12.41
C GLU A 253 -0.60 10.63 11.43
N GLU A 254 -0.70 11.95 11.35
CA GLU A 254 -1.62 12.62 10.42
C GLU A 254 -1.24 12.35 8.95
N TYR A 255 0.04 12.51 8.61
CA TYR A 255 0.52 12.27 7.25
C TYR A 255 0.26 10.83 6.80
N ARG A 256 0.42 9.85 7.70
CA ARG A 256 0.13 8.45 7.39
C ARG A 256 -1.35 8.26 7.07
N THR A 257 -2.25 8.82 7.88
CA THR A 257 -3.70 8.71 7.68
C THR A 257 -4.08 9.20 6.28
N ASP A 258 -3.60 10.38 5.88
CA ASP A 258 -3.83 10.90 4.54
C ASP A 258 -3.15 10.04 3.46
N ALA A 259 -1.94 9.54 3.71
CA ALA A 259 -1.23 8.69 2.76
C ALA A 259 -1.97 7.39 2.49
N CYS A 260 -2.64 6.81 3.49
CA CYS A 260 -3.44 5.59 3.30
C CYS A 260 -4.66 5.82 2.40
N PHE A 261 -5.11 7.07 2.22
CA PHE A 261 -6.16 7.41 1.26
C PHE A 261 -5.61 7.87 -0.10
N TYR A 262 -4.67 8.82 -0.11
CA TYR A 262 -4.24 9.48 -1.34
C TYR A 262 -3.07 8.78 -2.06
N ALA A 263 -2.06 8.29 -1.34
CA ALA A 263 -0.85 7.72 -1.94
C ALA A 263 -0.02 6.88 -0.94
N PRO A 264 -0.37 5.60 -0.73
CA PRO A 264 0.28 4.77 0.29
C PRO A 264 1.68 4.29 -0.14
N TRP A 265 1.96 4.14 -1.45
CA TRP A 265 3.24 3.59 -1.92
C TRP A 265 4.47 4.43 -1.54
N PRO A 266 4.51 5.77 -1.76
CA PRO A 266 5.63 6.60 -1.33
C PRO A 266 5.85 6.56 0.19
N TYR A 267 4.77 6.48 0.98
CA TYR A 267 4.85 6.33 2.43
C TYR A 267 5.47 4.98 2.80
N ASN A 268 4.96 3.89 2.22
CA ASN A 268 5.39 2.51 2.49
C ASN A 268 6.89 2.30 2.19
N GLU A 269 7.40 2.91 1.12
CA GLU A 269 8.84 2.87 0.83
C GLU A 269 9.68 3.69 1.81
N TRP A 270 9.20 4.88 2.17
CA TRP A 270 9.96 5.79 3.03
C TRP A 270 9.96 5.36 4.50
N ILE A 271 8.85 4.84 5.02
CA ILE A 271 8.73 4.45 6.44
C ILE A 271 9.71 3.33 6.80
N VAL A 272 10.10 2.49 5.83
CA VAL A 272 11.18 1.50 5.96
C VAL A 272 12.53 2.17 6.21
N LYS A 273 12.85 3.24 5.49
CA LYS A 273 14.07 4.02 5.68
C LYS A 273 14.07 4.72 7.03
N LEU A 274 12.92 5.28 7.43
CA LEU A 274 12.77 5.91 8.73
C LEU A 274 13.02 4.92 9.87
N ARG A 275 12.41 3.74 9.80
CA ARG A 275 12.67 2.64 10.76
C ARG A 275 14.15 2.31 10.86
N ASP A 276 14.80 2.08 9.72
CA ASP A 276 16.20 1.64 9.72
C ASP A 276 17.12 2.69 10.35
N GLU A 277 16.85 3.98 10.11
CA GLU A 277 17.60 5.07 10.73
C GLU A 277 17.27 5.22 12.23
N LEU A 278 16.00 5.09 12.64
CA LEU A 278 15.60 5.08 14.06
C LEU A 278 16.34 4.00 14.85
N LEU A 279 16.43 2.79 14.29
CA LEU A 279 17.12 1.65 14.91
C LEU A 279 18.64 1.86 14.95
N LYS A 280 19.21 2.43 13.88
CA LYS A 280 20.64 2.77 13.79
C LYS A 280 21.05 3.83 14.82
N GLU A 281 20.24 4.87 15.00
CA GLU A 281 20.46 5.94 15.98
C GLU A 281 19.96 5.57 17.40
N ASN A 282 19.51 4.33 17.60
CA ASN A 282 19.06 3.77 18.87
C ASN A 282 17.90 4.56 19.52
N LEU A 283 16.99 5.10 18.71
CA LEU A 283 15.76 5.78 19.13
C LEU A 283 14.64 4.75 19.42
N LEU A 284 14.91 3.86 20.38
CA LEU A 284 14.06 2.69 20.66
C LEU A 284 12.71 3.02 21.30
N ASP A 285 12.62 4.11 22.07
CA ASP A 285 11.37 4.52 22.72
C ASP A 285 10.38 5.02 21.64
N PHE A 286 10.83 5.88 20.73
CA PHE A 286 10.04 6.31 19.58
C PHE A 286 9.63 5.13 18.67
N TRP A 287 10.54 4.17 18.45
CA TRP A 287 10.20 2.95 17.72
C TRP A 287 9.08 2.15 18.39
N LYS A 288 9.14 1.95 19.70
CA LYS A 288 8.17 1.13 20.45
C LYS A 288 6.85 1.83 20.67
N ASP A 289 6.90 3.05 21.18
CA ASP A 289 5.74 3.76 21.73
C ASP A 289 5.01 4.56 20.66
N SER A 290 5.73 5.04 19.65
CA SER A 290 5.15 5.77 18.52
C SER A 290 4.93 4.82 17.35
N ILE A 291 5.99 4.26 16.74
CA ILE A 291 5.82 3.49 15.48
C ILE A 291 5.08 2.16 15.69
N VAL A 292 5.54 1.33 16.63
CA VAL A 292 4.97 -0.01 16.84
C VAL A 292 3.60 0.10 17.49
N LYS A 293 3.48 0.74 18.65
CA LYS A 293 2.23 0.80 19.43
C LYS A 293 1.10 1.49 18.67
N LYS A 294 1.36 2.61 17.98
CA LYS A 294 0.36 3.30 17.16
C LYS A 294 0.27 2.78 15.73
N GLN A 295 1.02 1.72 15.39
CA GLN A 295 0.91 1.04 14.11
C GLN A 295 1.20 1.94 12.91
N MET A 296 2.14 2.90 13.07
CA MET A 296 2.53 3.85 12.03
C MET A 296 3.47 3.26 10.97
N GLY A 297 3.49 1.94 10.79
CA GLY A 297 4.21 1.27 9.71
C GLY A 297 3.45 1.37 8.37
N PRO A 298 3.82 0.55 7.37
CA PRO A 298 3.20 0.59 6.04
C PRO A 298 1.65 0.55 6.09
N CYS A 299 1.00 1.34 5.23
CA CYS A 299 -0.42 1.20 4.94
C CYS A 299 -0.67 -0.15 4.26
N TRP A 300 -1.79 -0.77 4.59
CA TRP A 300 -2.25 -2.07 4.09
C TRP A 300 -3.76 -2.21 4.31
N SER A 301 -4.34 -3.37 4.03
CA SER A 301 -5.80 -3.58 3.98
C SER A 301 -6.56 -3.35 5.30
N ARG A 302 -5.86 -3.06 6.40
CA ARG A 302 -6.52 -2.68 7.65
C ARG A 302 -6.80 -1.18 7.75
N ASP A 303 -6.07 -0.35 7.01
CA ASP A 303 -6.11 1.11 7.16
C ASP A 303 -6.17 1.86 5.82
N SER A 304 -6.23 1.13 4.70
CA SER A 304 -6.32 1.69 3.36
C SER A 304 -7.20 0.79 2.50
N ASP A 305 -8.12 1.40 1.76
CA ASP A 305 -9.02 0.76 0.79
C ASP A 305 -8.32 0.37 -0.53
N LEU A 306 -7.09 0.84 -0.72
CA LEU A 306 -6.23 0.50 -1.86
C LEU A 306 -5.61 -0.90 -1.76
N PHE A 307 -5.85 -1.61 -0.66
CA PHE A 307 -5.34 -2.95 -0.40
C PHE A 307 -6.47 -3.87 0.04
N ASP A 308 -6.32 -5.17 -0.21
CA ASP A 308 -7.30 -6.18 0.19
C ASP A 308 -6.70 -7.30 1.06
N ALA A 309 -7.51 -8.31 1.34
CA ALA A 309 -7.13 -9.42 2.21
C ALA A 309 -6.07 -10.35 1.58
N ASP A 310 -5.91 -10.34 0.25
CA ASP A 310 -4.94 -11.15 -0.48
C ASP A 310 -3.55 -10.48 -0.45
N ASP A 311 -3.47 -9.18 -0.12
CA ASP A 311 -2.20 -8.47 0.06
C ASP A 311 -1.43 -8.92 1.31
N THR A 312 -0.10 -8.97 1.18
CA THR A 312 0.77 -9.41 2.27
C THR A 312 0.81 -8.36 3.39
N PRO A 313 0.40 -8.71 4.62
CA PRO A 313 0.44 -7.77 5.74
C PRO A 313 1.88 -7.42 6.13
N PRO A 314 2.17 -6.19 6.58
CA PRO A 314 3.54 -5.73 6.82
C PRO A 314 4.11 -6.21 8.18
N VAL A 315 4.03 -7.50 8.48
CA VAL A 315 4.48 -8.07 9.76
C VAL A 315 5.99 -7.95 9.94
N GLU A 316 6.78 -8.19 8.88
CA GLU A 316 8.24 -8.11 9.00
C GLU A 316 8.74 -6.70 9.27
N PHE A 317 7.93 -5.68 8.94
CA PHE A 317 8.29 -4.29 9.22
C PHE A 317 8.52 -4.08 10.73
N TYR A 318 7.62 -4.59 11.56
CA TYR A 318 7.61 -4.40 13.01
C TYR A 318 8.51 -5.40 13.77
N ALA A 319 8.95 -6.47 13.12
CA ALA A 319 9.77 -7.53 13.72
C ALA A 319 11.25 -7.10 13.91
N LYS A 320 11.46 -5.97 14.60
CA LYS A 320 12.78 -5.36 14.87
C LYS A 320 12.90 -4.92 16.33
N ALA A 321 14.13 -4.91 16.85
CA ALA A 321 14.44 -4.53 18.24
C ALA A 321 13.64 -5.30 19.31
N GLY A 322 13.25 -6.55 19.03
CA GLY A 322 12.44 -7.39 19.93
C GLY A 322 10.96 -7.05 19.95
N CYS A 323 10.51 -6.12 19.10
CA CYS A 323 9.10 -5.84 18.87
C CYS A 323 8.49 -6.86 17.90
N VAL A 324 7.16 -6.93 17.94
CA VAL A 324 6.33 -7.64 16.98
C VAL A 324 5.24 -6.68 16.51
N ALA A 325 4.67 -6.92 15.33
CA ALA A 325 3.50 -6.16 14.91
C ALA A 325 2.39 -6.35 15.95
N PRO A 326 1.69 -5.29 16.40
CA PRO A 326 0.58 -5.45 17.35
C PRO A 326 -0.51 -6.38 16.83
N PHE A 327 -0.64 -6.45 15.50
CA PHE A 327 -1.54 -7.30 14.75
C PHE A 327 -0.90 -8.64 14.32
N ALA A 328 0.30 -9.00 14.80
CA ALA A 328 0.91 -10.29 14.48
C ALA A 328 0.14 -11.47 15.10
N ALA A 329 -0.47 -11.27 16.27
CA ALA A 329 -1.33 -12.28 16.90
C ALA A 329 -2.58 -12.54 16.06
N SER A 330 -3.20 -11.47 15.51
CA SER A 330 -4.35 -11.61 14.61
C SER A 330 -4.00 -12.31 13.29
N LEU A 331 -2.79 -12.11 12.77
CA LEU A 331 -2.31 -12.76 11.54
C LEU A 331 -1.80 -14.19 11.72
N ARG A 332 -1.22 -14.56 12.87
CA ARG A 332 -0.83 -15.96 13.15
C ARG A 332 -2.04 -16.88 13.22
N VAL A 333 -3.15 -16.39 13.78
CA VAL A 333 -4.44 -17.07 13.72
C VAL A 333 -4.96 -17.19 12.26
N ARG A 334 -4.55 -16.29 11.36
CA ARG A 334 -4.87 -16.34 9.92
C ARG A 334 -3.94 -17.29 9.13
N GLY A 335 -2.67 -17.43 9.55
CA GLY A 335 -1.64 -18.25 8.91
C GLY A 335 -1.58 -19.71 9.37
N GLU A 336 -1.93 -20.02 10.62
CA GLU A 336 -2.06 -21.41 11.11
C GLU A 336 -3.19 -22.18 10.40
N VAL A 337 -4.12 -21.46 9.75
CA VAL A 337 -5.17 -22.04 8.90
C VAL A 337 -4.65 -22.38 7.50
N HIS A 338 -3.60 -21.70 7.00
CA HIS A 338 -3.00 -22.02 5.69
C HIS A 338 -1.98 -23.16 5.75
N ASP A 339 -1.36 -23.42 6.90
CA ASP A 339 -0.41 -24.54 7.06
C ASP A 339 -1.10 -25.90 7.32
N GLU A 340 -2.41 -25.93 7.62
CA GLU A 340 -3.21 -27.17 7.65
C GLU A 340 -3.67 -27.64 6.24
N GLU A 341 -3.58 -26.78 5.22
CA GLU A 341 -3.84 -27.12 3.80
C GLU A 341 -2.69 -27.93 3.15
N GLY A 342 -1.62 -28.22 3.90
CA GLY A 342 -0.40 -28.86 3.38
C GLY A 342 -0.47 -30.37 3.15
N HIS A 343 -1.43 -31.10 3.74
CA HIS A 343 -1.59 -32.54 3.51
C HIS A 343 -2.94 -33.02 4.03
N GLU A 344 -3.99 -33.04 3.19
CA GLU A 344 -4.96 -34.15 3.05
C GLU A 344 -6.12 -33.81 2.09
N ASN A 345 -6.25 -34.59 1.00
CA ASN A 345 -7.41 -34.81 0.12
C ASN A 345 -8.22 -33.62 -0.46
N ALA A 346 -7.81 -33.17 -1.64
CA ALA A 346 -8.45 -32.15 -2.50
C ALA A 346 -9.89 -32.42 -3.00
N GLU A 347 -10.57 -33.48 -2.56
CA GLU A 347 -11.96 -33.78 -2.98
C GLU A 347 -13.01 -33.31 -1.94
N ASP A 348 -12.61 -33.05 -0.69
CA ASP A 348 -13.53 -32.60 0.37
C ASP A 348 -13.66 -31.05 0.42
N GLU A 349 -12.66 -30.30 -0.07
CA GLU A 349 -12.66 -28.81 -0.07
C GLU A 349 -13.57 -28.17 -1.13
N GLU A 350 -13.74 -28.78 -2.31
CA GLU A 350 -14.64 -28.25 -3.35
C GLU A 350 -16.12 -28.29 -2.91
N MET A 351 -16.53 -29.32 -2.16
CA MET A 351 -17.91 -29.42 -1.65
C MET A 351 -18.17 -28.49 -0.46
N ALA A 352 -17.19 -28.31 0.44
CA ALA A 352 -17.33 -27.39 1.58
C ALA A 352 -17.48 -25.93 1.12
N ASN A 353 -16.80 -25.55 0.04
CA ASN A 353 -16.88 -24.22 -0.53
C ASN A 353 -18.23 -23.96 -1.22
N GLU A 354 -18.85 -24.95 -1.85
CA GLU A 354 -20.20 -24.80 -2.43
C GLU A 354 -21.30 -24.64 -1.36
N GLU A 355 -21.22 -25.37 -0.24
CA GLU A 355 -22.19 -25.27 0.85
C GLU A 355 -22.13 -23.92 1.57
N ASP A 356 -20.92 -23.42 1.82
CA ASP A 356 -20.71 -22.11 2.44
C ASP A 356 -21.14 -20.96 1.51
N ASN A 357 -20.84 -21.06 0.21
CA ASN A 357 -21.31 -20.09 -0.78
C ASN A 357 -22.85 -20.07 -0.85
N LEU A 358 -23.50 -21.23 -0.76
CA LEU A 358 -24.95 -21.31 -0.69
C LEU A 358 -25.49 -20.72 0.63
N ALA A 359 -24.85 -21.01 1.75
CA ALA A 359 -25.25 -20.48 3.05
C ALA A 359 -25.07 -18.95 3.15
N ALA A 360 -23.99 -18.41 2.58
CA ALA A 360 -23.74 -16.98 2.48
C ALA A 360 -24.79 -16.28 1.60
N SER A 361 -25.06 -16.81 0.40
CA SER A 361 -26.05 -16.24 -0.52
C SER A 361 -27.50 -16.36 -0.08
N THR A 362 -27.80 -17.22 0.90
CA THR A 362 -29.15 -17.40 1.45
C THR A 362 -29.30 -16.89 2.88
N GLY A 363 -28.19 -16.54 3.55
CA GLY A 363 -28.12 -16.19 4.97
C GLY A 363 -28.48 -17.32 5.95
N ASN A 364 -28.48 -18.56 5.47
CA ASN A 364 -28.90 -19.72 6.22
C ASN A 364 -27.72 -20.47 6.86
N PHE A 365 -27.11 -19.86 7.87
CA PHE A 365 -26.06 -20.46 8.71
C PHE A 365 -26.33 -20.20 10.19
N GLU A 366 -25.73 -20.97 11.09
CA GLU A 366 -25.80 -20.71 12.54
C GLU A 366 -24.58 -19.91 12.99
N VAL A 367 -24.79 -18.94 13.88
CA VAL A 367 -23.70 -18.16 14.49
C VAL A 367 -23.29 -18.89 15.76
N ALA A 368 -22.15 -19.55 15.71
CA ALA A 368 -21.56 -20.27 16.84
C ALA A 368 -20.22 -19.63 17.18
N ILE A 369 -20.20 -18.80 18.23
CA ILE A 369 -18.99 -18.17 18.78
C ILE A 369 -18.79 -18.75 20.18
N SER A 370 -17.72 -19.54 20.35
CA SER A 370 -17.37 -20.21 21.60
C SER A 370 -16.76 -19.26 22.62
N LYS A 371 -16.64 -19.70 23.87
CA LYS A 371 -15.97 -18.91 24.92
C LYS A 371 -14.46 -19.09 24.90
N GLU A 372 -14.01 -20.19 24.33
CA GLU A 372 -12.62 -20.63 24.31
C GLU A 372 -11.82 -19.90 23.23
N THR A 373 -12.39 -19.74 22.03
CA THR A 373 -11.73 -19.10 20.88
C THR A 373 -12.64 -18.08 20.20
N PRO A 374 -13.23 -17.13 20.95
CA PRO A 374 -14.32 -16.28 20.46
C PRO A 374 -13.90 -15.41 19.26
N LEU A 375 -12.64 -14.97 19.22
CA LEU A 375 -12.10 -14.19 18.11
C LEU A 375 -11.90 -15.02 16.83
N ALA A 376 -11.42 -16.26 16.97
CA ALA A 376 -11.22 -17.14 15.83
C ALA A 376 -12.57 -17.51 15.20
N ASP A 377 -13.56 -17.83 16.04
CA ASP A 377 -14.89 -18.21 15.57
C ASP A 377 -15.60 -17.03 14.90
N TYR A 378 -15.48 -15.82 15.44
CA TYR A 378 -15.97 -14.60 14.79
C TYR A 378 -15.38 -14.42 13.39
N ARG A 379 -14.05 -14.55 13.26
CA ARG A 379 -13.34 -14.42 11.99
C ARG A 379 -13.76 -15.50 10.98
N ASP A 380 -13.95 -16.74 11.42
CA ASP A 380 -14.42 -17.83 10.57
C ASP A 380 -15.78 -17.48 9.96
N LEU A 381 -16.72 -17.02 10.79
CA LEU A 381 -18.05 -16.61 10.33
C LEU A 381 -17.99 -15.43 9.34
N MET A 382 -17.18 -14.41 9.61
CA MET A 382 -17.00 -13.27 8.71
C MET A 382 -16.40 -13.72 7.37
N LYS A 383 -15.38 -14.58 7.39
CA LYS A 383 -14.74 -15.13 6.18
C LYS A 383 -15.73 -15.92 5.33
N ARG A 384 -16.51 -16.80 5.96
CA ARG A 384 -17.39 -17.75 5.26
C ARG A 384 -18.66 -17.11 4.73
N PHE A 385 -19.21 -16.11 5.44
CA PHE A 385 -20.58 -15.64 5.17
C PHE A 385 -20.71 -14.15 4.85
N VAL A 386 -19.63 -13.36 4.99
CA VAL A 386 -19.62 -11.92 4.69
C VAL A 386 -18.56 -11.58 3.63
N LEU A 387 -17.32 -12.04 3.79
CA LEU A 387 -16.19 -11.78 2.90
C LEU A 387 -16.11 -12.78 1.74
N THR A 388 -17.26 -13.08 1.13
CA THR A 388 -17.35 -14.11 0.08
C THR A 388 -17.03 -13.55 -1.29
N LYS A 389 -16.47 -14.38 -2.19
CA LYS A 389 -16.14 -14.00 -3.58
C LYS A 389 -17.35 -14.06 -4.53
N ILE A 390 -18.52 -14.44 -4.03
CA ILE A 390 -19.76 -14.55 -4.80
C ILE A 390 -20.60 -13.27 -4.70
N ILE A 391 -21.45 -13.05 -5.70
CA ILE A 391 -22.39 -11.93 -5.67
C ILE A 391 -23.54 -12.28 -4.71
N VAL A 392 -23.58 -11.60 -3.56
CA VAL A 392 -24.65 -11.71 -2.56
C VAL A 392 -25.51 -10.44 -2.62
N PRO A 393 -26.85 -10.54 -2.69
CA PRO A 393 -27.72 -9.37 -2.59
C PRO A 393 -27.48 -8.58 -1.30
N ASP A 394 -27.48 -7.25 -1.39
CA ASP A 394 -27.15 -6.34 -0.27
C ASP A 394 -28.00 -6.60 0.99
N ASP A 395 -29.29 -6.93 0.84
CA ASP A 395 -30.19 -7.24 1.96
C ASP A 395 -29.81 -8.53 2.70
N ILE A 396 -29.28 -9.52 1.96
CA ILE A 396 -28.78 -10.76 2.54
C ILE A 396 -27.41 -10.53 3.18
N HIS A 397 -26.53 -9.77 2.51
CA HIS A 397 -25.22 -9.42 3.04
C HIS A 397 -25.34 -8.64 4.37
N GLU A 398 -26.19 -7.61 4.40
CA GLU A 398 -26.50 -6.84 5.62
C GLU A 398 -27.11 -7.74 6.71
N SER A 399 -27.99 -8.67 6.35
CA SER A 399 -28.56 -9.64 7.28
C SER A 399 -27.49 -10.57 7.87
N ASN A 400 -26.52 -11.03 7.07
CA ASN A 400 -25.43 -11.89 7.52
C ASN A 400 -24.53 -11.17 8.52
N VAL A 401 -24.10 -9.95 8.18
CA VAL A 401 -23.33 -9.08 9.08
C VAL A 401 -24.06 -8.90 10.40
N ASN A 402 -25.34 -8.52 10.35
CA ASN A 402 -26.16 -8.28 11.55
C ASN A 402 -26.32 -9.54 12.41
N LYS A 403 -26.37 -10.73 11.79
CA LYS A 403 -26.50 -12.00 12.49
C LYS A 403 -25.22 -12.31 13.28
N ILE A 404 -24.06 -12.15 12.64
CA ILE A 404 -22.76 -12.36 13.27
C ILE A 404 -22.56 -11.33 14.38
N ALA A 405 -22.80 -10.05 14.09
CA ALA A 405 -22.71 -8.96 15.06
C ALA A 405 -23.49 -9.25 16.35
N LYS A 406 -24.74 -9.73 16.25
CA LYS A 406 -25.54 -10.11 17.43
C LYS A 406 -24.92 -11.25 18.22
N GLY A 407 -24.43 -12.30 17.56
CA GLY A 407 -23.73 -13.39 18.24
C GLY A 407 -22.46 -12.91 18.95
N THR A 408 -21.71 -12.00 18.32
CA THR A 408 -20.52 -11.38 18.90
C THR A 408 -20.85 -10.57 20.15
N GLN A 409 -21.89 -9.73 20.08
CA GLN A 409 -22.39 -8.97 21.21
C GLN A 409 -22.81 -9.87 22.38
N GLU A 410 -23.50 -10.98 22.08
CA GLU A 410 -23.92 -11.96 23.08
C GLU A 410 -22.72 -12.66 23.76
N ILE A 411 -21.71 -13.08 22.99
CA ILE A 411 -20.54 -13.75 23.58
C ILE A 411 -19.69 -12.80 24.42
N ILE A 412 -19.51 -11.54 23.98
CA ILE A 412 -18.81 -10.50 24.76
C ILE A 412 -19.54 -10.28 26.08
N TRP A 413 -20.86 -10.19 26.04
CA TRP A 413 -21.68 -10.04 27.24
C TRP A 413 -21.52 -11.22 28.20
N GLN A 414 -21.54 -12.45 27.68
CA GLN A 414 -21.35 -13.64 28.51
C GLN A 414 -19.96 -13.68 29.15
N LEU A 415 -18.91 -13.42 28.37
CA LEU A 415 -17.53 -13.44 28.85
C LEU A 415 -17.29 -12.39 29.96
N LEU A 416 -17.86 -11.20 29.82
CA LEU A 416 -17.72 -10.12 30.80
C LEU A 416 -18.53 -10.34 32.08
N PHE A 417 -19.75 -10.88 31.98
CA PHE A 417 -20.70 -10.81 33.08
C PHE A 417 -21.07 -12.16 33.71
N GLU A 418 -20.77 -13.29 33.07
CA GLU A 418 -20.98 -14.61 33.67
C GLU A 418 -19.78 -15.06 34.53
N ASN A 419 -18.59 -14.52 34.28
CA ASN A 419 -17.43 -14.68 35.15
C ASN A 419 -17.34 -13.46 36.10
N PRO A 420 -17.56 -13.61 37.42
CA PRO A 420 -17.55 -12.48 38.36
C PRO A 420 -16.17 -11.84 38.58
N ASN A 421 -15.10 -12.43 38.04
CA ASN A 421 -13.75 -11.87 38.09
C ASN A 421 -12.97 -12.33 36.84
N PRO A 422 -13.16 -11.67 35.68
CA PRO A 422 -12.37 -11.98 34.49
C PRO A 422 -10.89 -11.76 34.79
N SER A 423 -10.06 -12.72 34.39
CA SER A 423 -8.60 -12.59 34.46
C SER A 423 -8.11 -11.54 33.46
N GLN A 424 -6.84 -11.15 33.55
CA GLN A 424 -6.25 -10.24 32.56
C GLN A 424 -6.31 -10.85 31.15
N GLU A 425 -6.06 -12.15 31.03
CA GLU A 425 -6.14 -12.90 29.77
C GLU A 425 -7.58 -12.85 29.21
N ASP A 426 -8.59 -13.08 30.06
CA ASP A 426 -9.99 -12.96 29.65
C ASP A 426 -10.31 -11.53 29.16
N MET A 427 -9.86 -10.51 29.89
CA MET A 427 -10.04 -9.11 29.50
C MET A 427 -9.33 -8.77 28.19
N ASP A 428 -8.14 -9.32 27.96
CA ASP A 428 -7.39 -9.13 26.72
C ASP A 428 -8.14 -9.78 25.56
N THR A 429 -8.55 -11.05 25.67
CA THR A 429 -9.34 -11.76 24.66
C THR A 429 -10.66 -11.05 24.32
N ILE A 430 -11.40 -10.59 25.33
CA ILE A 430 -12.65 -9.85 25.11
C ILE A 430 -12.36 -8.53 24.38
N SER A 431 -11.28 -7.84 24.75
CA SER A 431 -10.92 -6.56 24.13
C SER A 431 -10.48 -6.72 22.68
N GLU A 432 -9.77 -7.80 22.34
CA GLU A 432 -9.38 -8.11 20.96
C GLU A 432 -10.62 -8.39 20.08
N LEU A 433 -11.57 -9.17 20.58
CA LEU A 433 -12.83 -9.41 19.87
C LEU A 433 -13.65 -8.12 19.71
N LEU A 434 -13.75 -7.30 20.76
CA LEU A 434 -14.48 -6.04 20.70
C LEU A 434 -13.83 -5.05 19.72
N GLN A 435 -12.50 -5.01 19.65
CA GLN A 435 -11.75 -4.19 18.70
C GLN A 435 -12.07 -4.57 17.26
N GLU A 436 -11.99 -5.87 16.93
CA GLU A 436 -12.22 -6.33 15.57
C GLU A 436 -13.68 -6.16 15.16
N TYR A 437 -14.61 -6.52 16.05
CA TYR A 437 -16.03 -6.28 15.83
C TYR A 437 -16.34 -4.79 15.62
N ARG A 438 -15.73 -3.90 16.39
CA ARG A 438 -15.88 -2.44 16.23
C ARG A 438 -15.37 -1.98 14.87
N SER A 439 -14.20 -2.48 14.45
CA SER A 439 -13.61 -2.18 13.15
C SER A 439 -14.50 -2.63 12.00
N ASP A 440 -15.07 -3.82 12.07
CA ASP A 440 -15.99 -4.28 11.03
C ASP A 440 -17.31 -3.48 11.06
N ALA A 441 -17.81 -3.14 12.25
CA ALA A 441 -19.00 -2.31 12.38
C ALA A 441 -18.80 -0.88 11.84
N SER A 442 -17.57 -0.34 11.86
CA SER A 442 -17.29 0.98 11.31
C SER A 442 -17.35 1.03 9.79
N PHE A 443 -17.24 -0.14 9.13
CA PHE A 443 -17.38 -0.29 7.68
C PHE A 443 -18.76 -0.81 7.25
N TYR A 444 -19.34 -1.78 7.97
CA TYR A 444 -20.60 -2.40 7.53
C TYR A 444 -21.87 -1.74 8.08
N GLY A 445 -21.76 -0.84 9.07
CA GLY A 445 -22.92 -0.16 9.63
C GLY A 445 -22.79 0.09 11.14
N PRO A 446 -22.43 1.31 11.57
CA PRO A 446 -22.06 1.57 12.96
C PRO A 446 -23.26 1.64 13.93
N TRP A 447 -24.50 1.71 13.43
CA TRP A 447 -25.68 2.01 14.24
C TRP A 447 -25.97 0.98 15.34
N SER A 448 -25.93 -0.31 15.00
CA SER A 448 -26.17 -1.40 15.96
C SER A 448 -25.10 -1.42 17.05
N TYR A 449 -23.84 -1.21 16.67
CA TYR A 449 -22.71 -1.11 17.60
C TYR A 449 -22.88 0.08 18.54
N ASN A 450 -23.13 1.28 17.99
CA ASN A 450 -23.26 2.51 18.76
C ASN A 450 -24.39 2.45 19.80
N GLU A 451 -25.51 1.81 19.48
CA GLU A 451 -26.58 1.57 20.46
C GLU A 451 -26.19 0.55 21.54
N TRP A 452 -25.53 -0.54 21.13
CA TRP A 452 -25.17 -1.63 22.04
C TRP A 452 -24.03 -1.26 22.99
N ILE A 453 -23.00 -0.56 22.51
CA ILE A 453 -21.81 -0.21 23.28
C ILE A 453 -22.12 0.73 24.47
N VAL A 454 -23.21 1.49 24.37
CA VAL A 454 -23.80 2.28 25.47
C VAL A 454 -24.37 1.37 26.55
N LYS A 455 -25.09 0.32 26.18
CA LYS A 455 -25.62 -0.68 27.13
C LYS A 455 -24.48 -1.44 27.81
N LEU A 456 -23.45 -1.81 27.04
CA LEU A 456 -22.27 -2.49 27.56
C LEU A 456 -21.57 -1.63 28.61
N ARG A 457 -21.31 -0.34 28.32
CA ARG A 457 -20.76 0.62 29.29
C ARG A 457 -21.57 0.65 30.58
N ASP A 458 -22.87 0.86 30.46
CA ASP A 458 -23.73 1.05 31.64
C ASP A 458 -23.70 -0.19 32.54
N GLU A 459 -23.66 -1.39 31.94
CA GLU A 459 -23.54 -2.64 32.70
C GLU A 459 -22.13 -2.84 33.29
N LEU A 460 -21.06 -2.53 32.55
CA LEU A 460 -19.67 -2.54 33.06
C LEU A 460 -19.54 -1.68 34.32
N LEU A 461 -20.09 -0.46 34.28
CA LEU A 461 -20.05 0.48 35.41
C LEU A 461 -20.93 0.00 36.57
N ASN A 462 -22.12 -0.54 36.28
CA ASN A 462 -23.04 -1.09 37.29
C ASN A 462 -22.44 -2.32 38.01
N LYS A 463 -21.64 -3.12 37.31
CA LYS A 463 -20.93 -4.30 37.84
C LYS A 463 -19.56 -3.98 38.43
N GLU A 464 -19.19 -2.70 38.49
CA GLU A 464 -17.89 -2.23 38.98
C GLU A 464 -16.68 -2.82 38.25
N LEU A 465 -16.83 -3.19 36.96
CA LEU A 465 -15.73 -3.62 36.08
C LEU A 465 -14.93 -2.41 35.57
N ILE A 466 -14.46 -1.59 36.51
CA ILE A 466 -13.82 -0.29 36.25
C ILE A 466 -12.46 -0.46 35.58
N GLN A 467 -11.76 -1.57 35.83
CA GLN A 467 -10.48 -1.85 35.19
C GLN A 467 -10.67 -2.04 33.67
N PHE A 468 -11.62 -2.89 33.26
CA PHE A 468 -11.95 -3.08 31.84
C PHE A 468 -12.42 -1.78 31.19
N TRP A 469 -13.25 -1.00 31.88
CA TRP A 469 -13.67 0.33 31.40
C TRP A 469 -12.47 1.25 31.11
N ARG A 470 -11.51 1.35 32.03
CA ARG A 470 -10.36 2.26 31.89
C ARG A 470 -9.34 1.77 30.88
N GLU A 471 -8.89 0.53 31.05
CA GLU A 471 -7.73 -0.02 30.33
C GLU A 471 -8.09 -0.59 28.97
N LYS A 472 -9.37 -0.92 28.73
CA LYS A 472 -9.82 -1.50 27.46
C LYS A 472 -10.77 -0.58 26.70
N ILE A 473 -11.86 -0.12 27.31
CA ILE A 473 -12.83 0.72 26.59
C ILE A 473 -12.28 2.12 26.34
N VAL A 474 -11.79 2.80 27.38
CA VAL A 474 -11.31 4.18 27.26
C VAL A 474 -9.96 4.21 26.54
N GLU A 475 -8.96 3.46 27.03
CA GLU A 475 -7.61 3.50 26.46
C GLU A 475 -7.54 3.11 24.97
N TYR A 476 -8.37 2.17 24.52
CA TYR A 476 -8.40 1.76 23.11
C TYR A 476 -9.55 2.38 22.30
N GLU A 477 -10.19 3.43 22.84
CA GLU A 477 -11.27 4.15 22.14
C GLU A 477 -12.42 3.23 21.64
N LEU A 478 -12.77 2.18 22.40
CA LEU A 478 -13.82 1.20 22.03
C LEU A 478 -15.24 1.68 22.31
N GLY A 479 -15.44 3.00 22.34
CA GLY A 479 -16.76 3.62 22.43
C GLY A 479 -17.40 3.76 21.05
N PRO A 480 -18.47 4.59 20.95
CA PRO A 480 -19.18 4.80 19.71
C PRO A 480 -18.25 5.18 18.56
N ILE A 481 -18.54 4.60 17.40
CA ILE A 481 -17.89 4.90 16.13
C ILE A 481 -18.31 6.30 15.68
N CYS A 482 -17.37 7.07 15.13
CA CYS A 482 -17.51 8.46 14.69
C CYS A 482 -16.61 8.77 13.47
N ASN A 483 -16.47 10.05 13.11
CA ASN A 483 -15.68 10.52 11.97
C ASN A 483 -14.17 10.23 12.08
N ARG A 484 -13.69 9.83 13.26
CA ARG A 484 -12.29 9.43 13.47
C ARG A 484 -11.97 8.05 12.91
N ASP A 485 -12.99 7.23 12.67
CA ASP A 485 -12.83 5.79 12.48
C ASP A 485 -13.84 5.15 11.52
N SER A 486 -14.68 5.97 10.88
CA SER A 486 -15.69 5.53 9.93
C SER A 486 -16.03 6.64 8.94
N ASP A 487 -16.22 6.26 7.68
CA ASP A 487 -16.68 7.10 6.56
C ASP A 487 -18.19 7.41 6.60
N PHE A 488 -18.94 6.78 7.52
CA PHE A 488 -20.36 7.10 7.74
C PHE A 488 -20.60 8.45 8.43
N PHE A 489 -19.54 9.11 8.90
CA PHE A 489 -19.60 10.36 9.64
C PHE A 489 -18.58 11.36 9.09
N ASP A 490 -18.85 12.64 9.28
CA ASP A 490 -17.97 13.73 8.89
C ASP A 490 -17.69 14.67 10.09
N ASP A 491 -16.94 15.74 9.84
CA ASP A 491 -16.55 16.71 10.87
C ASP A 491 -17.73 17.52 11.45
N ASP A 492 -18.89 17.51 10.80
CA ASP A 492 -20.11 18.15 11.33
C ASP A 492 -20.81 17.25 12.37
N ASP A 493 -20.48 15.95 12.42
CA ASP A 493 -21.05 15.01 13.38
C ASP A 493 -20.43 15.16 14.78
N PRO A 494 -21.25 15.09 15.85
CA PRO A 494 -20.76 15.29 17.20
C PRO A 494 -19.92 14.10 17.69
N LEU A 495 -18.68 14.39 18.10
CA LEU A 495 -17.81 13.42 18.77
C LEU A 495 -18.46 12.85 20.05
N PRO A 496 -18.28 11.55 20.35
CA PRO A 496 -18.94 10.89 21.48
C PRO A 496 -18.26 11.14 22.83
N LEU A 497 -17.89 12.38 23.14
CA LEU A 497 -17.16 12.75 24.37
C LEU A 497 -17.90 12.31 25.65
N GLU A 498 -19.21 12.53 25.70
CA GLU A 498 -20.07 12.18 26.84
C GLU A 498 -20.12 10.67 27.12
N TYR A 499 -19.79 9.84 26.13
CA TYR A 499 -19.73 8.40 26.33
C TYR A 499 -18.64 8.02 27.34
N TYR A 500 -17.45 8.62 27.19
CA TYR A 500 -16.25 8.32 27.97
C TYR A 500 -16.19 9.07 29.31
N ASN A 501 -17.00 10.13 29.48
CA ASN A 501 -17.06 10.96 30.70
C ASN A 501 -17.77 10.25 31.87
N LYS A 502 -17.26 9.08 32.27
CA LYS A 502 -17.77 8.19 33.33
C LYS A 502 -16.63 7.64 34.17
N ALA A 503 -16.92 7.34 35.45
CA ALA A 503 -15.98 6.78 36.41
C ALA A 503 -14.64 7.55 36.53
N GLY A 504 -14.66 8.87 36.31
CA GLY A 504 -13.49 9.73 36.37
C GLY A 504 -12.60 9.69 35.13
N CYS A 505 -13.03 9.01 34.05
CA CYS A 505 -12.37 9.03 32.75
C CYS A 505 -12.86 10.21 31.89
N LYS A 506 -12.07 10.54 30.88
CA LYS A 506 -12.42 11.43 29.76
C LYS A 506 -12.15 10.68 28.46
N ALA A 507 -12.71 11.15 27.34
CA ALA A 507 -12.35 10.63 26.03
C ALA A 507 -10.85 10.90 25.77
N PRO A 508 -10.08 9.94 25.22
CA PRO A 508 -8.66 10.15 24.93
C PRO A 508 -8.39 11.30 23.95
N PHE A 509 -9.35 11.54 23.06
CA PHE A 509 -9.34 12.60 22.06
C PHE A 509 -10.06 13.88 22.50
N ASP A 510 -10.41 14.02 23.79
CA ASP A 510 -10.95 15.29 24.32
C ASP A 510 -9.83 16.35 24.39
N PRO A 511 -9.95 17.49 23.69
CA PRO A 511 -8.95 18.57 23.73
C PRO A 511 -8.69 19.11 25.14
N SER A 512 -9.64 18.94 26.07
CA SER A 512 -9.52 19.35 27.47
C SER A 512 -8.79 18.33 28.35
N ALA A 513 -8.57 17.09 27.89
CA ALA A 513 -7.81 16.07 28.61
C ALA A 513 -6.29 16.36 28.59
N ALA A 514 -5.79 17.06 27.57
CA ALA A 514 -4.37 17.43 27.44
C ALA A 514 -3.86 18.42 28.51
N ASN A 515 -4.75 19.10 29.24
CA ASN A 515 -4.37 20.11 30.25
C ASN A 515 -4.26 19.58 31.69
N ASP A 516 -4.63 18.32 31.97
CA ASP A 516 -4.63 17.76 33.33
C ASP A 516 -3.39 16.88 33.63
N LEU A 517 -2.40 16.83 32.74
CA LEU A 517 -1.13 16.09 32.90
C LEU A 517 0.11 16.97 33.16
N ASN A 518 -0.08 18.26 33.50
CA ASN A 518 1.01 19.17 33.92
C ASN A 518 1.02 19.45 35.43
#